data_AF-A0A925IBA7-F1
#
_entry.id   AF-A0A925IBA7-F1
#
_cell.length_a   1.000
_cell.length_b   1.000
_cell.length_c   1.000
_cell.angle_alpha   90.00
_cell.angle_beta   90.00
_cell.angle_gamma   90.00
#
_symmetry.space_group_name_H-M   'P 1'
#
loop_
_entity.id
_entity.type
_entity.pdbx_description
1 polymer ?
#
loop_
_entity_poly.entity_id
_entity_poly.type
_entity_poly.pdbx_seq_one_letter_code
_entity_poly.pdbx_strand_id
1 'polypeptide(L)'
;MTTEESNDETCRMTDHPNIFQYALAIIKSKGFKLYKIHHRTKENMGLYTWWAIKGKRNFDASDPLRLLGMISIWEEYGDDWYHQPKKAIEKEKSILSSYEFPENTEEFAKLNDEDFFAVVRDFKEYMETTTWYKIKIEDSMTRKELHEQIKTYYKNPEDEED
;
A
#
# COMPACT_ATOMS: atom_id res chain seq x y z
N MET A 1 -25.69 -8.47 -33.25
CA MET A 1 -25.00 -8.81 -31.99
C MET A 1 -23.71 -8.03 -31.99
N THR A 2 -23.75 -6.83 -31.43
CA THR A 2 -22.57 -6.02 -31.13
C THR A 2 -21.98 -6.55 -29.83
N THR A 3 -20.80 -7.13 -29.91
CA THR A 3 -19.95 -7.43 -28.75
C THR A 3 -19.61 -6.10 -28.08
N GLU A 4 -20.15 -5.88 -26.88
CA GLU A 4 -19.63 -4.89 -25.96
C GLU A 4 -18.24 -5.37 -25.54
N GLU A 5 -17.20 -4.74 -26.07
CA GLU A 5 -15.86 -4.82 -25.49
C GLU A 5 -15.95 -4.16 -24.11
N SER A 6 -15.88 -4.96 -23.05
CA SER A 6 -15.70 -4.43 -21.70
C SER A 6 -14.32 -3.77 -21.67
N ASN A 7 -14.31 -2.45 -21.73
CA ASN A 7 -13.13 -1.64 -21.53
C ASN A 7 -12.82 -1.69 -20.03
N ASP A 8 -12.25 -2.81 -19.58
CA ASP A 8 -11.78 -3.02 -18.21
C ASP A 8 -10.49 -2.22 -18.04
N GLU A 9 -10.64 -0.90 -17.99
CA GLU A 9 -9.54 0.04 -17.81
C GLU A 9 -8.99 -0.16 -16.40
N THR A 10 -7.88 -0.90 -16.30
CA THR A 10 -7.14 -1.10 -15.06
C THR A 10 -6.84 0.26 -14.40
N CYS A 11 -7.39 0.49 -13.21
CA CYS A 11 -7.14 1.71 -12.45
C CYS A 11 -5.91 1.55 -11.56
N ARG A 12 -4.80 2.20 -11.93
CA ARG A 12 -3.58 2.25 -11.11
C ARG A 12 -3.34 3.67 -10.61
N MET A 13 -3.30 3.83 -9.29
CA MET A 13 -2.90 5.06 -8.63
C MET A 13 -1.56 4.84 -7.92
N THR A 14 -0.66 5.81 -8.02
CA THR A 14 0.62 5.82 -7.32
C THR A 14 0.71 7.07 -6.46
N ASP A 15 1.47 6.99 -5.35
CA ASP A 15 1.75 8.17 -4.55
C ASP A 15 2.58 9.15 -5.37
N HIS A 16 1.93 10.23 -5.80
CA HIS A 16 2.55 11.26 -6.59
C HIS A 16 1.91 12.63 -6.28
N PRO A 17 2.65 13.75 -6.33
CA PRO A 17 2.10 15.06 -5.93
C PRO A 17 0.84 15.53 -6.66
N ASN A 18 0.53 14.98 -7.84
CA ASN A 18 -0.70 15.27 -8.57
C ASN A 18 -1.97 14.79 -7.83
N ILE A 19 -1.88 13.77 -6.97
CA ILE A 19 -3.05 13.29 -6.23
C ILE A 19 -3.32 14.06 -4.93
N PHE A 20 -2.35 14.86 -4.48
CA PHE A 20 -2.45 15.64 -3.24
C PHE A 20 -3.61 16.63 -3.26
N GLN A 21 -3.91 17.22 -4.42
CA GLN A 21 -5.03 18.16 -4.55
C GLN A 21 -6.39 17.51 -4.27
N TYR A 22 -6.57 16.23 -4.65
CA TYR A 22 -7.79 15.49 -4.36
C TYR A 22 -7.91 15.19 -2.87
N ALA A 23 -6.80 14.80 -2.22
CA ALA A 23 -6.77 14.60 -0.79
C ALA A 23 -7.17 15.88 -0.02
N LEU A 24 -6.60 17.03 -0.39
CA LEU A 24 -6.96 18.32 0.20
C LEU A 24 -8.44 18.68 -0.05
N ALA A 25 -8.97 18.40 -1.24
CA ALA A 25 -10.37 18.64 -1.55
C ALA A 25 -11.30 17.77 -0.68
N ILE A 26 -10.98 16.49 -0.49
CA ILE A 26 -11.71 15.57 0.39
C ILE A 26 -11.64 16.03 1.85
N ILE A 27 -10.48 16.42 2.35
CA ILE A 27 -10.34 16.91 3.74
C ILE A 27 -11.20 18.17 3.94
N LYS A 28 -11.20 19.07 2.96
CA LYS A 28 -12.03 20.28 3.00
C LYS A 28 -13.52 19.95 2.96
N SER A 29 -13.96 19.00 2.13
CA SER A 29 -15.37 18.59 2.05
C SER A 29 -15.85 17.93 3.35
N LYS A 30 -14.96 17.27 4.09
CA LYS A 30 -15.19 16.77 5.46
C LYS A 30 -15.32 17.90 6.51
N GLY A 31 -15.19 19.17 6.13
CA GLY A 31 -15.40 20.34 6.99
C GLY A 31 -14.18 20.76 7.82
N PHE A 32 -12.99 20.28 7.47
CA PHE A 32 -11.74 20.71 8.09
C PHE A 32 -11.24 22.02 7.50
N LYS A 33 -10.65 22.87 8.36
CA LYS A 33 -9.82 24.00 7.95
C LYS A 33 -8.41 23.48 7.67
N LEU A 34 -7.82 23.88 6.56
CA LEU A 34 -6.50 23.45 6.12
C LEU A 34 -5.47 24.57 6.23
N TYR A 35 -4.27 24.23 6.69
CA TYR A 35 -3.13 25.13 6.77
C TYR A 35 -1.87 24.44 6.25
N LYS A 36 -1.00 25.20 5.60
CA LYS A 36 0.34 24.76 5.22
C LYS A 36 1.34 25.62 6.01
N ILE A 37 2.05 25.00 6.94
CA ILE A 37 2.95 25.68 7.87
C ILE A 37 4.39 25.42 7.43
N HIS A 38 5.13 26.49 7.15
CA HIS A 38 6.55 26.42 6.79
C HIS A 38 7.41 26.46 8.06
N HIS A 39 8.36 25.53 8.16
CA HIS A 39 9.35 25.53 9.23
C HIS A 39 10.40 26.61 8.94
N ARG A 40 10.65 27.49 9.90
CA ARG A 40 11.55 28.66 9.74
C ARG A 40 12.96 28.45 10.29
N THR A 41 13.30 27.25 10.76
CA THR A 41 14.65 26.94 11.25
C THR A 41 15.60 26.71 10.08
N LYS A 42 16.88 27.08 10.24
CA LYS A 42 17.93 26.85 9.21
C LYS A 42 18.03 25.38 8.78
N GLU A 43 17.79 24.47 9.72
CA GLU A 43 17.86 23.02 9.51
C GLU A 43 16.66 22.45 8.72
N ASN A 44 15.52 23.16 8.70
CA ASN A 44 14.28 22.70 8.07
C ASN A 44 13.80 23.63 6.95
N MET A 45 14.71 24.41 6.37
CA MET A 45 14.36 25.36 5.32
C MET A 45 13.83 24.58 4.09
N GLY A 46 12.56 24.80 3.76
CA GLY A 46 11.86 24.10 2.66
C GLY A 46 10.93 22.98 3.12
N LEU A 47 11.01 22.56 4.39
CA LEU A 47 10.04 21.63 4.95
C LEU A 47 8.75 22.38 5.33
N TYR A 48 7.63 21.75 5.04
CA TYR A 48 6.32 22.21 5.47
C TYR A 48 5.53 21.07 6.07
N THR A 49 4.62 21.40 6.96
CA THR A 49 3.64 20.47 7.53
C THR A 49 2.25 20.92 7.13
N TRP A 50 1.42 19.99 6.69
CA TRP A 50 0.00 20.21 6.48
C TRP A 50 -0.76 19.99 7.77
N TRP A 51 -1.68 20.90 8.07
CA TRP A 51 -2.53 20.84 9.26
C TRP A 51 -4.01 20.86 8.85
N ALA A 52 -4.81 20.02 9.50
CA ALA A 52 -6.25 19.98 9.36
C ALA A 52 -6.93 20.15 10.73
N ILE A 53 -7.85 21.12 10.85
CA ILE A 53 -8.51 21.45 12.12
C ILE A 53 -10.04 21.44 11.97
N LYS A 54 -10.74 20.71 12.86
CA LYS A 54 -12.20 20.69 12.96
C LYS A 54 -12.65 20.63 14.42
N GLY A 55 -13.18 21.74 14.93
CA GLY A 55 -13.54 21.87 16.35
C GLY A 55 -12.30 21.74 17.25
N LYS A 56 -12.31 20.76 18.17
CA LYS A 56 -11.17 20.45 19.06
C LYS A 56 -10.15 19.47 18.47
N ARG A 57 -10.37 18.97 17.25
CA ARG A 57 -9.51 17.98 16.61
C ARG A 57 -8.51 18.68 15.70
N ASN A 58 -7.26 18.25 15.79
CA ASN A 58 -6.14 18.72 15.00
C ASN A 58 -5.34 17.52 14.51
N PHE A 59 -4.96 17.55 13.24
CA PHE A 59 -4.15 16.52 12.59
C PHE A 59 -3.06 17.22 11.78
N ASP A 60 -1.86 16.65 11.76
CA ASP A 60 -0.76 17.18 10.98
C ASP A 60 0.08 16.08 10.32
N ALA A 61 0.60 16.35 9.11
CA ALA A 61 1.42 15.39 8.38
C ALA A 61 2.34 16.08 7.36
N SER A 62 3.35 15.34 6.89
CA SER A 62 4.31 15.78 5.85
C SER A 62 3.67 16.01 4.48
N ASP A 63 2.60 15.28 4.17
CA ASP A 63 1.91 15.33 2.89
C ASP A 63 0.39 15.15 3.06
N PRO A 64 -0.42 15.57 2.06
CA PRO A 64 -1.87 15.51 2.16
C PRO A 64 -2.47 14.10 2.18
N LEU A 65 -1.81 13.08 1.62
CA LEU A 65 -2.33 11.72 1.62
C LEU A 65 -2.24 11.12 3.02
N ARG A 66 -1.09 11.29 3.70
CA ARG A 66 -0.93 10.90 5.10
C ARG A 66 -1.91 11.64 6.00
N LEU A 67 -2.10 12.95 5.77
CA LEU A 67 -3.07 13.74 6.52
C LEU A 67 -4.50 13.19 6.36
N LEU A 68 -4.90 12.86 5.13
CA LEU A 68 -6.18 12.22 4.86
C LEU A 68 -6.28 10.85 5.54
N GLY A 69 -5.22 10.04 5.50
CA GLY A 69 -5.15 8.74 6.17
C GLY A 69 -5.40 8.86 7.68
N MET A 70 -4.71 9.79 8.36
CA MET A 70 -4.91 10.03 9.79
C MET A 70 -6.34 10.46 10.13
N ILE A 71 -6.93 11.35 9.31
CA ILE A 71 -8.31 11.77 9.48
C ILE A 71 -9.26 10.59 9.30
N SER A 72 -9.04 9.73 8.31
CA SER A 72 -9.88 8.55 8.05
C SER A 72 -9.81 7.54 9.20
N ILE A 73 -8.61 7.31 9.76
CA ILE A 73 -8.45 6.46 10.96
C ILE A 73 -9.26 7.02 12.13
N TRP A 74 -9.17 8.34 12.37
CA TRP A 74 -9.97 8.97 13.42
C TRP A 74 -11.47 8.95 13.14
N GLU A 75 -11.92 9.10 11.88
CA GLU A 75 -13.33 9.01 11.55
C GLU A 75 -13.90 7.61 11.80
N GLU A 76 -13.10 6.56 11.61
CA GLU A 76 -13.48 5.17 11.88
C GLU A 76 -13.49 4.84 13.38
N TYR A 77 -12.42 5.20 14.10
CA TYR A 77 -12.21 4.75 15.48
C TYR A 77 -12.45 5.82 16.56
N GLY A 78 -12.70 7.06 16.16
CA GLY A 78 -12.93 8.20 17.07
C GLY A 78 -11.70 8.59 17.89
N ASP A 79 -11.95 9.24 19.03
CA ASP A 79 -10.89 9.75 19.91
C ASP A 79 -10.10 8.61 20.62
N ASP A 80 -10.65 7.38 20.63
CA ASP A 80 -10.05 6.17 21.21
C ASP A 80 -9.29 5.32 20.16
N TRP A 81 -8.91 5.90 19.02
CA TRP A 81 -8.18 5.20 17.96
C TRP A 81 -6.90 4.49 18.43
N TYR A 82 -6.25 5.00 19.49
CA TYR A 82 -5.02 4.44 20.05
C TYR A 82 -5.26 3.36 21.11
N HIS A 83 -6.50 3.21 21.58
CA HIS A 83 -6.92 2.22 22.58
C HIS A 83 -7.64 1.02 21.97
N GLN A 84 -7.66 0.90 20.64
CA GLN A 84 -8.23 -0.26 19.98
C GLN A 84 -7.53 -1.53 20.51
N PRO A 85 -8.31 -2.57 20.91
CA PRO A 85 -7.74 -3.73 21.58
C PRO A 85 -6.64 -4.32 20.70
N LYS A 86 -5.45 -4.51 21.28
CA LYS A 86 -4.29 -5.10 20.58
C LYS A 86 -4.63 -6.39 19.84
N LYS A 87 -5.66 -7.13 20.25
CA LYS A 87 -6.17 -8.32 19.54
C LYS A 87 -6.68 -8.06 18.13
N ALA A 88 -7.20 -6.87 17.81
CA ALA A 88 -7.54 -6.48 16.44
C ALA A 88 -6.26 -6.34 15.60
N ILE A 89 -5.24 -5.65 16.15
CA ILE A 89 -3.94 -5.41 15.49
C ILE A 89 -3.02 -6.65 15.50
N GLU A 90 -3.15 -7.56 16.47
CA GLU A 90 -2.35 -8.79 16.58
C GLU A 90 -2.92 -9.90 15.67
N LYS A 91 -4.23 -9.93 15.46
CA LYS A 91 -4.82 -10.66 14.33
C LYS A 91 -4.37 -10.05 12.99
N GLU A 92 -4.01 -8.76 12.97
CA GLU A 92 -3.42 -8.06 11.80
C GLU A 92 -1.89 -8.16 11.66
N LYS A 93 -1.12 -8.52 12.69
CA LYS A 93 0.29 -8.88 12.49
C LYS A 93 0.43 -10.09 11.57
N SER A 94 -0.54 -11.01 11.65
CA SER A 94 -0.77 -12.08 10.66
C SER A 94 -1.22 -11.56 9.29
N ILE A 95 -1.84 -10.38 9.21
CA ILE A 95 -2.31 -9.76 7.97
C ILE A 95 -1.15 -9.07 7.23
N LEU A 96 -0.25 -8.38 7.94
CA LEU A 96 0.96 -7.83 7.31
C LEU A 96 1.86 -8.95 6.78
N SER A 97 2.07 -10.02 7.55
CA SER A 97 2.81 -11.19 7.06
C SER A 97 2.08 -11.97 5.95
N SER A 98 0.76 -11.81 5.78
CA SER A 98 0.04 -12.43 4.66
C SER A 98 0.19 -11.65 3.35
N TYR A 99 0.71 -10.42 3.39
CA TYR A 99 1.00 -9.62 2.19
C TYR A 99 2.48 -9.61 1.81
N GLU A 100 3.33 -10.22 2.63
CA GLU A 100 4.75 -10.41 2.34
C GLU A 100 4.92 -11.75 1.60
N PHE A 101 5.45 -11.69 0.38
CA PHE A 101 5.82 -12.91 -0.33
C PHE A 101 7.02 -13.58 0.38
N PRO A 102 6.99 -14.90 0.62
CA PRO A 102 8.09 -15.59 1.28
C PRO A 102 9.42 -15.37 0.55
N GLU A 103 10.48 -15.09 1.29
CA GLU A 103 11.76 -14.66 0.72
C GLU A 103 12.61 -15.85 0.21
N ASN A 104 12.31 -17.05 0.70
CA ASN A 104 13.09 -18.25 0.38
C ASN A 104 12.26 -19.54 0.38
N THR A 105 12.80 -20.60 -0.23
CA THR A 105 12.17 -21.93 -0.29
C THR A 105 11.87 -22.55 1.08
N GLU A 106 12.63 -22.23 2.13
CA GLU A 106 12.39 -22.78 3.47
C GLU A 106 11.13 -22.19 4.10
N GLU A 107 10.81 -20.93 3.80
CA GLU A 107 9.57 -20.30 4.22
C GLU A 107 8.37 -20.86 3.46
N PHE A 108 8.49 -21.08 2.15
CA PHE A 108 7.46 -21.79 1.39
C PHE A 108 7.21 -23.22 1.92
N ALA A 109 8.24 -23.88 2.44
CA ALA A 109 8.10 -25.21 3.02
C ALA A 109 7.33 -25.24 4.35
N LYS A 110 7.23 -24.09 5.04
CA LYS A 110 6.44 -23.95 6.27
C LYS A 110 4.95 -23.75 5.99
N LEU A 111 4.59 -23.36 4.76
CA LEU A 111 3.21 -23.20 4.34
C LEU A 111 2.56 -24.55 4.12
N ASN A 112 1.34 -24.72 4.65
CA ASN A 112 0.47 -25.81 4.20
C ASN A 112 0.05 -25.55 2.74
N ASP A 113 -0.61 -26.52 2.11
CA ASP A 113 -0.96 -26.41 0.70
C ASP A 113 -1.99 -25.31 0.42
N GLU A 114 -2.94 -25.08 1.33
CA GLU A 114 -3.95 -24.02 1.18
C GLU A 114 -3.28 -22.62 1.16
N ASP A 115 -2.41 -22.35 2.14
CA ASP A 115 -1.66 -21.10 2.22
C ASP A 115 -0.71 -20.94 1.03
N PHE A 116 -0.08 -22.02 0.57
CA PHE A 116 0.79 -21.98 -0.60
C PHE A 116 0.02 -21.60 -1.87
N PHE A 117 -1.15 -22.21 -2.11
CA PHE A 117 -1.97 -21.86 -3.28
C PHE A 117 -2.56 -20.45 -3.20
N ALA A 118 -2.85 -19.95 -2.00
CA ALA A 118 -3.21 -18.55 -1.81
C ALA A 118 -2.07 -17.62 -2.27
N VAL A 119 -0.82 -17.91 -1.87
CA VAL A 119 0.35 -17.13 -2.30
C VAL A 119 0.55 -17.18 -3.82
N VAL A 120 0.40 -18.35 -4.47
CA VAL A 120 0.49 -18.47 -5.94
C VAL A 120 -0.54 -17.56 -6.63
N ARG A 121 -1.80 -17.61 -6.16
CA ARG A 121 -2.90 -16.80 -6.71
C ARG A 121 -2.62 -15.30 -6.54
N ASP A 122 -2.25 -14.88 -5.34
CA ASP A 122 -2.06 -13.45 -5.04
C ASP A 122 -0.82 -12.90 -5.76
N PHE A 123 0.25 -13.71 -5.91
CA PHE A 123 1.42 -13.31 -6.72
C PHE A 123 1.08 -13.22 -8.21
N LYS A 124 0.28 -14.15 -8.73
CA LYS A 124 -0.20 -14.11 -10.11
C LYS A 124 -0.98 -12.84 -10.39
N GLU A 125 -1.95 -12.49 -9.53
CA GLU A 125 -2.71 -11.24 -9.63
C GLU A 125 -1.80 -10.02 -9.60
N TYR A 126 -0.84 -9.96 -8.66
CA TYR A 126 0.14 -8.88 -8.60
C TYR A 126 0.95 -8.74 -9.91
N MET A 127 1.45 -9.85 -10.45
CA MET A 127 2.26 -9.83 -11.67
C MET A 127 1.45 -9.40 -12.90
N GLU A 128 0.23 -9.90 -13.04
CA GLU A 128 -0.67 -9.58 -14.16
C GLU A 128 -1.16 -8.13 -14.11
N THR A 129 -1.32 -7.54 -12.92
CA THR A 129 -1.89 -6.19 -12.76
C THR A 129 -0.86 -5.07 -12.64
N THR A 130 0.33 -5.35 -12.10
CA THR A 130 1.29 -4.29 -11.74
C THR A 130 2.55 -4.25 -12.60
N THR A 131 2.90 -5.35 -13.27
CA THR A 131 4.19 -5.49 -13.95
C THR A 131 4.04 -5.48 -15.47
N TRP A 132 5.00 -4.87 -16.14
CA TRP A 132 5.21 -5.02 -17.59
C TRP A 132 6.10 -6.24 -17.91
N TYR A 133 6.54 -6.96 -16.87
CA TYR A 133 7.38 -8.14 -16.97
C TYR A 133 6.53 -9.35 -17.38
N LYS A 134 6.99 -10.09 -18.39
CA LYS A 134 6.30 -11.29 -18.92
C LYS A 134 6.56 -12.53 -18.06
N ILE A 135 6.55 -12.39 -16.74
CA ILE A 135 6.64 -13.56 -15.85
C ILE A 135 5.26 -14.18 -15.79
N LYS A 136 5.14 -15.41 -16.29
CA LYS A 136 3.89 -16.16 -16.27
C LYS A 136 3.83 -17.02 -15.02
N ILE A 137 2.90 -16.71 -14.12
CA ILE A 137 2.63 -17.51 -12.93
C ILE A 137 1.52 -18.50 -13.25
N GLU A 138 1.75 -19.78 -12.94
CA GLU A 138 0.81 -20.86 -13.20
C GLU A 138 0.35 -21.48 -11.88
N ASP A 139 -0.94 -21.84 -11.80
CA ASP A 139 -1.55 -22.37 -10.57
C ASP A 139 -0.93 -23.71 -10.13
N SER A 140 -0.26 -24.40 -11.06
CA SER A 140 0.42 -25.69 -10.83
C SER A 140 1.88 -25.56 -10.41
N MET A 141 2.42 -24.35 -10.24
CA MET A 141 3.82 -24.16 -9.85
C MET A 141 4.13 -24.81 -8.50
N THR A 142 5.29 -25.47 -8.44
CA THR A 142 5.86 -25.95 -7.19
C THR A 142 6.40 -24.78 -6.35
N ARG A 143 6.56 -25.01 -5.04
CA ARG A 143 7.19 -24.08 -4.09
C ARG A 143 8.56 -23.57 -4.58
N LYS A 144 9.35 -24.45 -5.21
CA LYS A 144 10.66 -24.09 -5.76
C LYS A 144 10.53 -23.20 -7.01
N GLU A 145 9.64 -23.56 -7.93
CA GLU A 145 9.42 -22.78 -9.17
C GLU A 145 8.93 -21.37 -8.86
N LEU A 146 7.96 -21.23 -7.96
CA LEU A 146 7.45 -19.92 -7.54
C LEU A 146 8.56 -19.05 -6.93
N HIS A 147 9.37 -19.63 -6.03
CA HIS A 147 10.49 -18.92 -5.42
C HIS A 147 11.53 -18.43 -6.44
N GLU A 148 11.86 -19.23 -7.46
CA GLU A 148 12.78 -18.80 -8.53
C GLU A 148 12.19 -17.66 -9.38
N GLN A 149 10.87 -17.65 -9.62
CA GLN A 149 10.21 -16.53 -10.31
C GLN A 149 10.24 -15.25 -9.49
N ILE A 150 9.94 -15.33 -8.19
CA ILE A 150 10.01 -14.21 -7.26
C ILE A 150 11.43 -13.65 -7.19
N LYS A 151 12.44 -14.52 -7.08
CA LYS A 151 13.85 -14.11 -7.12
C LYS A 151 14.22 -13.41 -8.41
N THR A 152 13.78 -13.94 -9.55
CA THR A 152 14.04 -13.33 -10.86
C THR A 152 13.45 -11.93 -10.94
N TYR A 153 12.26 -11.72 -10.39
CA TYR A 153 11.62 -10.40 -10.33
C TYR A 153 12.39 -9.40 -9.47
N TYR A 154 12.92 -9.83 -8.32
CA TYR A 154 13.66 -8.95 -7.40
C TYR A 154 15.14 -8.75 -7.75
N LYS A 155 15.68 -9.46 -8.74
CA LYS A 155 17.04 -9.19 -9.25
C LYS A 155 17.06 -7.83 -9.93
N ASN A 156 17.96 -6.95 -9.49
CA ASN A 156 18.19 -5.68 -10.16
C ASN A 156 18.87 -5.97 -11.51
N PRO A 157 18.39 -5.45 -12.65
CA PRO A 157 19.08 -5.62 -13.92
C PRO A 157 20.52 -5.05 -13.94
N GLU A 158 20.87 -4.22 -12.97
CA GLU A 158 22.24 -3.70 -12.77
C GLU A 158 23.17 -4.70 -12.04
N ASP A 159 22.65 -5.79 -11.47
CA ASP A 159 23.45 -6.83 -10.78
C ASP A 159 24.07 -7.87 -11.76
N GLU A 160 23.93 -7.67 -13.09
CA GLU A 160 24.52 -8.53 -14.14
C GLU A 160 25.80 -7.94 -14.78
N GLU A 161 26.27 -6.75 -14.35
CA GLU A 161 27.56 -6.19 -14.75
C GLU A 161 28.63 -6.40 -13.67
N ASP A 162 29.08 -7.64 -13.48
CA ASP A 162 30.37 -7.99 -12.82
C ASP A 162 30.99 -9.26 -13.41
#